data_AF-A0A7I8D9C9-F1
#
_entry.id   AF-A0A7I8D9C9-F1
#
_cell.length_a   1.000
_cell.length_b   1.000
_cell.length_c   1.000
_cell.angle_alpha   90.00
_cell.angle_beta   90.00
_cell.angle_gamma   90.00
#
_symmetry.space_group_name_H-M   'P 1'
#
loop_
_entity.id
_entity.type
_entity.pdbx_description
1 polymer ?
#
loop_
_entity_poly.entity_id
_entity_poly.type
_entity_poly.pdbx_seq_one_letter_code
_entity_poly.pdbx_strand_id
1 'polypeptide(L)'
;MTIRFNLDDVAAMLKIPVERVRLALEELDRQGNLTAETFPFAERAWRIAPIDIKRIQSLLLEKGMISEQADAAAAKPPRRIVRVVKKPAPSND
;
A
#
# COMPACT_ATOMS: atom_id res chain seq x y z
N MET A 1 10.12 -15.79 -15.91
CA MET A 1 10.77 -14.47 -16.12
C MET A 1 10.13 -13.49 -15.18
N THR A 2 10.83 -13.08 -14.11
CA THR A 2 10.27 -12.15 -13.12
C THR A 2 10.46 -10.73 -13.64
N ILE A 3 9.36 -10.03 -13.93
CA ILE A 3 9.41 -8.62 -14.34
C ILE A 3 9.84 -7.80 -13.13
N ARG A 4 10.85 -6.95 -13.30
CA ARG A 4 11.35 -6.04 -12.27
C ARG A 4 11.18 -4.62 -12.75
N PHE A 5 10.69 -3.76 -11.87
CA PHE A 5 10.41 -2.37 -12.18
C PHE A 5 11.51 -1.47 -11.62
N ASN A 6 11.79 -0.37 -12.30
CA ASN A 6 12.61 0.69 -11.74
C ASN A 6 11.71 1.73 -11.02
N LEU A 7 12.31 2.75 -10.42
CA LEU A 7 11.57 3.81 -9.73
C LEU A 7 10.65 4.58 -10.67
N ASP A 8 11.09 4.86 -11.90
CA ASP A 8 10.32 5.57 -12.93
C ASP A 8 9.06 4.81 -13.37
N ASP A 9 9.18 3.49 -13.55
CA ASP A 9 8.07 2.60 -13.90
C ASP A 9 7.02 2.64 -12.80
N VAL A 10 7.45 2.53 -11.53
CA VAL A 10 6.54 2.57 -10.38
C VAL A 10 5.90 3.95 -10.23
N ALA A 11 6.67 5.02 -10.44
CA ALA A 11 6.16 6.39 -10.42
C ALA A 11 5.11 6.63 -11.50
N ALA A 12 5.35 6.15 -12.71
CA ALA A 12 4.40 6.22 -13.82
C ALA A 12 3.13 5.41 -13.53
N MET A 13 3.26 4.20 -12.96
CA MET A 13 2.13 3.35 -12.58
C MET A 13 1.26 3.99 -11.50
N LEU A 14 1.89 4.55 -10.47
CA LEU A 14 1.20 5.19 -9.35
C LEU A 14 0.80 6.63 -9.64
N LYS A 15 1.18 7.17 -10.81
CA LYS A 15 0.96 8.56 -11.24
C LYS A 15 1.41 9.59 -10.20
N ILE A 16 2.61 9.38 -9.66
CA ILE A 16 3.22 10.26 -8.65
C ILE A 16 4.67 10.58 -8.98
N PRO A 17 5.26 11.62 -8.36
CA PRO A 17 6.67 11.91 -8.51
C PRO A 17 7.56 10.75 -8.04
N VAL A 18 8.63 10.48 -8.80
CA VAL A 18 9.67 9.48 -8.46
C VAL A 18 10.23 9.69 -7.06
N GLU A 19 10.41 10.93 -6.64
CA GLU A 19 10.88 11.26 -5.28
C GLU A 19 9.97 10.71 -4.17
N ARG A 20 8.64 10.70 -4.38
CA ARG A 20 7.71 10.12 -3.40
C ARG A 20 7.81 8.60 -3.34
N VAL A 21 7.98 7.97 -4.50
CA VAL A 21 8.22 6.51 -4.59
C VAL A 21 9.50 6.15 -3.87
N ARG A 22 10.57 6.92 -4.10
CA ARG A 22 11.87 6.72 -3.46
C ARG A 22 11.78 6.83 -1.94
N LEU A 23 11.15 7.89 -1.42
CA LEU A 23 10.96 8.07 0.02
C LEU A 23 10.17 6.92 0.65
N ALA A 24 9.10 6.46 -0.02
CA ALA A 24 8.31 5.33 0.46
C ALA A 24 9.11 4.01 0.41
N LEU A 25 9.92 3.81 -0.63
CA LEU A 25 10.76 2.63 -0.78
C LEU A 25 11.86 2.58 0.30
N GLU A 26 12.57 3.68 0.52
CA GLU A 26 13.60 3.79 1.57
C GLU A 26 13.02 3.64 2.99
N GLU A 27 11.77 4.05 3.20
CA GLU A 27 11.04 3.80 4.44
C GLU A 27 10.71 2.31 4.62
N LEU A 28 10.17 1.65 3.58
CA LEU A 28 9.87 0.22 3.63
C LEU A 28 11.13 -0.64 3.82
N ASP A 29 12.24 -0.24 3.21
CA ASP A 29 13.54 -0.88 3.37
C ASP A 29 14.02 -0.82 4.83
N ARG A 30 13.97 0.39 5.43
CA ARG A 30 14.32 0.59 6.85
C ARG A 30 13.44 -0.21 7.81
N GLN A 31 12.18 -0.44 7.45
CA GLN A 31 11.26 -1.26 8.24
C GLN A 31 11.45 -2.77 8.04
N GLY A 32 12.30 -3.21 7.10
CA GLY A 32 12.44 -4.62 6.73
C GLY A 32 11.19 -5.19 6.04
N ASN A 33 10.37 -4.32 5.45
CA ASN A 33 9.09 -4.65 4.83
C ASN A 33 9.19 -4.84 3.30
N LEU A 34 10.40 -4.88 2.74
CA LEU A 34 10.64 -5.22 1.34
C LEU A 34 10.96 -6.70 1.18
N THR A 35 10.61 -7.27 0.03
CA THR A 35 11.06 -8.63 -0.30
C THR A 35 12.53 -8.61 -0.73
N ALA A 36 13.22 -9.75 -0.58
CA ALA A 36 14.60 -9.92 -1.04
C ALA A 36 14.77 -9.77 -2.57
N GLU A 37 13.66 -9.71 -3.32
CA GLU A 37 13.66 -9.46 -4.75
C GLU A 37 13.71 -7.97 -5.10
N THR A 38 13.49 -7.10 -4.10
CA THR A 38 13.68 -5.66 -4.21
C THR A 38 15.03 -5.27 -3.63
N PHE A 39 15.87 -4.64 -4.44
CA PHE A 39 17.22 -4.28 -4.04
C PHE A 39 17.74 -3.06 -4.81
N PRO A 40 18.66 -2.28 -4.21
CA PRO A 40 19.35 -1.21 -4.91
C PRO A 40 20.21 -1.79 -6.04
N PHE A 41 20.09 -1.23 -7.24
CA PHE A 41 20.82 -1.61 -8.44
C PHE A 41 21.50 -0.39 -9.04
N ALA A 42 22.81 -0.28 -8.87
CA ALA A 42 23.60 0.92 -9.13
C ALA A 42 23.21 2.11 -8.23
N GLU A 43 24.14 3.06 -8.05
CA GLU A 43 24.16 4.12 -7.02
C GLU A 43 22.81 4.73 -6.59
N ARG A 44 21.86 4.87 -7.53
CA ARG A 44 20.55 5.48 -7.28
C ARG A 44 19.37 4.73 -7.87
N ALA A 45 19.60 3.62 -8.57
CA ALA A 45 18.52 2.85 -9.15
C ALA A 45 18.10 1.73 -8.21
N TRP A 46 16.85 1.32 -8.32
CA TRP A 46 16.28 0.22 -7.56
C TRP A 46 15.65 -0.75 -8.54
N ARG A 47 15.73 -2.04 -8.21
CA ARG A 47 14.87 -3.06 -8.82
C ARG A 47 13.81 -3.41 -7.82
N ILE A 48 12.56 -3.25 -8.24
CA ILE A 48 11.39 -3.39 -7.39
C ILE A 48 10.59 -4.58 -7.87
N ALA A 49 10.29 -5.49 -6.95
CA ALA A 49 9.44 -6.62 -7.21
C ALA A 49 7.97 -6.17 -7.35
N PRO A 50 7.16 -6.84 -8.19
CA PRO A 50 5.75 -6.49 -8.37
C PRO A 50 4.95 -6.49 -7.06
N ILE A 51 5.30 -7.37 -6.13
CA ILE A 51 4.66 -7.48 -4.82
C ILE A 51 4.92 -6.25 -3.93
N ASP A 52 6.10 -5.66 -4.05
CA ASP A 52 6.51 -4.51 -3.24
C ASP A 52 5.88 -3.20 -3.75
N ILE A 53 5.44 -3.13 -5.01
CA ILE A 53 4.68 -1.98 -5.53
C ILE A 53 3.41 -1.73 -4.72
N LYS A 54 2.68 -2.81 -4.37
CA LYS A 54 1.47 -2.69 -3.55
C LYS A 54 1.79 -2.18 -2.14
N ARG A 55 2.96 -2.54 -1.60
CA ARG A 55 3.42 -2.07 -0.28
C ARG A 55 3.76 -0.58 -0.33
N ILE A 56 4.45 -0.14 -1.38
CA ILE A 56 4.74 1.28 -1.63
C ILE A 56 3.44 2.08 -1.74
N GLN A 57 2.48 1.61 -2.54
CA GLN A 57 1.17 2.25 -2.67
C GLN A 57 0.44 2.34 -1.33
N SER A 58 0.42 1.25 -0.54
CA SER A 58 -0.24 1.22 0.77
C SER A 58 0.38 2.21 1.76
N LEU A 59 1.71 2.29 1.81
CA LEU A 59 2.41 3.24 2.67
C LEU A 59 2.14 4.70 2.27
N LEU A 60 2.08 4.96 0.96
CA LEU A 60 1.76 6.30 0.45
C LEU A 60 0.31 6.72 0.75
N LEU A 61 -0.63 5.78 0.71
CA LEU A 61 -2.03 5.99 1.13
C LEU A 61 -2.10 6.31 2.62
N GLU A 62 -1.42 5.51 3.46
CA GLU A 62 -1.38 5.69 4.91
C GLU A 62 -0.81 7.06 5.31
N LYS A 63 0.25 7.51 4.62
CA LYS A 63 0.85 8.83 4.83
C LYS A 63 0.04 9.99 4.23
N GLY A 64 -1.08 9.72 3.57
CA GLY A 64 -1.87 10.74 2.87
C GLY A 64 -1.14 11.39 1.69
N MET A 65 -0.09 10.74 1.18
CA MET A 65 0.67 11.24 0.02
C MET A 65 -0.04 10.96 -1.30
N ILE A 66 -0.99 10.02 -1.31
CA ILE A 66 -1.94 9.78 -2.38
C ILE A 66 -3.33 9.61 -1.77
N SER A 67 -4.36 10.14 -2.42
CA SER A 67 -5.75 9.95 -2.01
C SER A 67 -6.33 8.73 -2.72
N GLU A 68 -7.10 7.90 -2.02
CA GLU A 68 -7.89 6.78 -2.60
C GLU A 68 -8.83 7.23 -3.75
N GLN A 69 -9.04 8.53 -3.93
CA GLN A 69 -9.88 9.11 -4.97
C GLN A 69 -9.43 8.81 -6.41
N ALA A 70 -8.22 8.29 -6.63
CA ALA A 70 -7.81 7.81 -7.96
C ALA A 70 -8.37 6.41 -8.33
N ASP A 71 -8.88 5.64 -7.35
CA ASP A 71 -9.38 4.26 -7.55
C ASP A 71 -10.82 4.05 -6.99
N ALA A 72 -11.47 5.10 -6.52
CA ALA A 72 -12.83 5.08 -5.95
C ALA A 72 -13.95 4.78 -6.99
N ALA A 73 -13.62 4.24 -8.16
CA ALA A 73 -14.58 3.58 -9.04
C ALA A 73 -14.71 2.06 -8.75
N ALA A 74 -13.84 1.46 -7.92
CA ALA A 74 -13.83 0.00 -7.68
C ALA A 74 -13.84 -0.44 -6.20
N ALA A 75 -13.79 0.48 -5.23
CA ALA A 75 -13.79 0.14 -3.82
C ALA A 75 -15.22 -0.16 -3.30
N LYS A 76 -15.48 -1.46 -3.12
CA LYS A 76 -16.70 -2.04 -2.51
C LYS A 76 -17.12 -1.28 -1.24
N PRO A 77 -18.43 -1.05 -1.01
CA PRO A 77 -18.90 -0.28 0.13
C PRO A 77 -18.50 -0.95 1.45
N PRO A 78 -18.14 -0.18 2.49
CA PRO A 78 -17.80 -0.72 3.80
C PRO A 78 -19.03 -1.45 4.36
N ARG A 79 -18.92 -2.78 4.51
CA ARG A 79 -19.94 -3.56 5.21
C ARG A 79 -19.95 -3.11 6.67
N ARG A 80 -20.91 -2.26 7.02
CA ARG A 80 -21.20 -1.88 8.39
C ARG A 80 -21.72 -3.12 9.13
N ILE A 81 -20.85 -3.80 9.87
CA ILE A 81 -21.26 -4.87 10.79
C ILE A 81 -21.93 -4.18 11.98
N VAL A 82 -23.26 -4.13 11.96
CA VAL A 82 -24.04 -3.74 13.14
C VAL A 82 -24.08 -4.94 14.08
N ARG A 83 -23.28 -4.91 15.15
CA ARG A 83 -23.45 -5.83 16.29
C ARG A 83 -24.78 -5.51 16.97
N VAL A 84 -25.80 -6.33 16.72
CA VAL A 84 -27.04 -6.28 17.50
C VAL A 84 -26.75 -6.85 18.88
N VAL A 85 -26.64 -5.98 19.88
CA VAL A 85 -26.62 -6.37 21.29
C VAL A 85 -28.06 -6.74 21.67
N LYS A 86 -28.40 -8.04 21.69
CA LYS A 86 -29.62 -8.50 22.35
C LYS A 86 -29.44 -8.35 23.86
N LYS A 87 -30.15 -7.41 24.47
CA LYS A 87 -30.37 -7.35 25.92
C LYS A 87 -30.93 -8.70 26.40
N PRO A 88 -30.39 -9.32 27.46
CA PRO A 88 -31.08 -10.43 28.12
C PRO A 88 -32.37 -9.90 28.76
N ALA A 89 -33.47 -10.63 28.56
CA ALA A 89 -34.75 -10.35 29.21
C ALA A 89 -34.62 -10.54 30.74
N PRO A 90 -35.29 -9.71 31.55
CA PRO A 90 -35.32 -9.93 32.99
C PRO A 90 -36.19 -11.16 33.30
N SER A 91 -35.59 -12.12 34.01
CA SER A 91 -36.28 -13.20 34.70
C SER A 91 -37.31 -12.59 35.65
N ASN A 92 -38.56 -13.05 35.57
CA ASN A 92 -39.56 -12.76 36.58
C ASN A 92 -39.98 -14.08 37.22
N ASP A 93 -40.00 -14.04 38.55
CA ASP A 93 -40.40 -15.04 39.55
C ASP A 93 -41.77 -15.69 39.26
#